data_AF-A9ENC1-F1
#
_entry.id   AF-A9ENC1-F1
#
_cell.length_a   1.000
_cell.length_b   1.000
_cell.length_c   1.000
_cell.angle_alpha   90.00
_cell.angle_beta   90.00
_cell.angle_gamma   90.00
#
_symmetry.space_group_name_H-M   'P 1'
#
loop_
_entity.id
_entity.type
_entity.pdbx_description
1 polymer ?
#
loop_
_entity_poly.entity_id
_entity_poly.type
_entity_poly.pdbx_seq_one_letter_code
_entity_poly.pdbx_strand_id
1 'polypeptide(L)'
;MSPMKVGGTHLITVAAFLACGCASSSPPAPSTPASLGGGAPVASVAQPAAPAGDTAAAGPAGPRSRRYPLEELRRVARVASARCKKANASSDSACLLTEATPFLKYRPEDPDCRYVSGTALSVAECSDFEEGCQSVDAKDLDHQLAALQTAGKDCNREPTDSERAELLKLLGAK
;
A
#
# COMPACT_ATOMS: atom_id res chain seq x y z
N MET A 1 -4.84 44.72 -38.40
CA MET A 1 -3.50 44.96 -38.99
C MET A 1 -2.54 45.25 -37.86
N SER A 2 -1.41 44.53 -37.83
CA SER A 2 -0.47 44.40 -36.71
C SER A 2 0.28 45.68 -36.34
N PRO A 3 1.05 45.66 -35.24
CA PRO A 3 2.49 45.48 -35.44
C PRO A 3 3.05 44.27 -34.70
N MET A 4 3.84 43.48 -35.44
CA MET A 4 4.81 42.53 -34.89
C MET A 4 5.98 43.30 -34.27
N LYS A 5 6.56 42.81 -33.17
CA LYS A 5 7.99 43.06 -32.89
C LYS A 5 8.65 41.85 -32.22
N VAL A 6 9.71 41.44 -32.90
CA VAL A 6 10.68 40.35 -32.65
C VAL A 6 11.73 40.75 -31.61
N GLY A 7 12.27 39.74 -30.91
CA GLY A 7 13.57 39.77 -30.20
C GLY A 7 13.46 39.05 -28.86
N GLY A 8 14.03 37.87 -28.62
CA GLY A 8 15.45 37.52 -28.76
C GLY A 8 16.23 38.29 -27.68
N THR A 9 16.90 37.70 -26.69
CA THR A 9 18.01 36.74 -26.82
C THR A 9 18.37 36.18 -25.43
N HIS A 10 19.00 35.00 -25.45
CA HIS A 10 19.59 34.23 -24.34
C HIS A 10 20.64 34.96 -23.49
N LEU A 11 21.05 34.25 -22.41
CA LEU A 11 22.36 34.20 -21.70
C LEU A 11 22.17 34.44 -20.17
N ILE A 12 22.74 33.73 -19.20
CA ILE A 12 23.80 32.70 -19.11
C ILE A 12 23.71 32.07 -17.70
N THR A 13 23.79 30.74 -17.65
CA THR A 13 24.66 29.90 -16.80
C THR A 13 25.01 30.32 -15.36
N VAL A 14 24.65 29.47 -14.39
CA VAL A 14 25.61 28.99 -13.39
C VAL A 14 25.54 27.46 -13.34
N ALA A 15 26.64 26.86 -13.79
CA ALA A 15 26.95 25.46 -13.64
C ALA A 15 27.54 25.21 -12.24
N ALA A 16 27.20 24.07 -11.64
CA ALA A 16 28.12 23.35 -10.78
C ALA A 16 27.93 21.85 -11.01
N PHE A 17 28.79 21.33 -11.88
CA PHE A 17 29.09 19.92 -11.99
C PHE A 17 29.68 19.39 -10.68
N LEU A 18 29.24 18.20 -10.26
CA LEU A 18 30.12 17.25 -9.59
C LEU A 18 29.69 15.85 -10.03
N ALA A 19 30.25 15.45 -11.17
CA ALA A 19 30.23 14.10 -11.69
C ALA A 19 31.47 13.34 -11.22
N CYS A 20 31.32 12.01 -11.18
CA CYS A 20 32.36 10.97 -11.13
C CYS A 20 33.24 10.96 -9.88
N GLY A 21 33.53 9.83 -9.24
CA GLY A 21 33.54 8.46 -9.74
C GLY A 21 34.84 7.80 -9.24
N CYS A 22 34.79 6.47 -9.12
CA CYS A 22 35.93 5.55 -8.98
C CYS A 22 36.57 5.38 -7.59
N ALA A 23 36.27 4.20 -7.03
CA ALA A 23 37.18 3.28 -6.35
C ALA A 23 38.64 3.72 -6.15
N SER A 24 39.10 3.64 -4.90
CA SER A 24 40.32 2.89 -4.52
C SER A 24 40.51 2.86 -3.01
N SER A 25 40.65 1.63 -2.49
CA SER A 25 41.68 1.25 -1.52
C SER A 25 41.72 1.98 -0.18
N SER A 26 41.15 1.37 0.85
CA SER A 26 41.53 1.68 2.23
C SER A 26 42.98 1.22 2.49
N PRO A 27 43.81 2.03 3.17
CA PRO A 27 45.19 1.68 3.49
C PRO A 27 45.26 0.58 4.57
N PRO A 28 46.29 -0.27 4.59
CA PRO A 28 46.53 -1.15 5.72
C PRO A 28 46.97 -0.34 6.94
N ALA A 29 46.42 -0.69 8.10
CA ALA A 29 46.73 -0.10 9.39
C ALA A 29 48.23 -0.27 9.75
N PRO A 30 48.87 0.74 10.36
CA PRO A 30 50.15 0.54 11.02
C PRO A 30 49.93 -0.04 12.42
N SER A 31 50.56 -1.19 12.67
CA SER A 31 50.68 -1.82 13.98
C SER A 31 51.38 -0.90 14.99
N THR A 32 50.79 -0.74 16.18
CA THR A 32 51.47 -0.14 17.35
C THR A 32 52.22 -1.23 18.13
N PRO A 33 53.46 -0.98 18.61
CA PRO A 33 54.09 -1.83 19.62
C PRO A 33 53.66 -1.42 21.03
N ALA A 34 53.65 -2.40 21.91
CA ALA A 34 53.32 -2.32 23.32
C ALA A 34 54.30 -1.46 24.14
N SER A 35 53.79 -0.70 25.12
CA SER A 35 54.20 -0.80 26.53
C SER A 35 53.50 0.19 27.47
N LEU A 36 53.01 -0.38 28.58
CA LEU A 36 53.02 0.11 29.97
C LEU A 36 52.45 1.50 30.32
N GLY A 37 51.27 1.45 30.96
CA GLY A 37 51.14 1.93 32.34
C GLY A 37 50.40 3.25 32.58
N GLY A 38 49.34 3.17 33.39
CA GLY A 38 48.98 4.23 34.34
C GLY A 38 47.65 4.96 34.08
N GLY A 39 46.77 4.88 35.08
CA GLY A 39 45.86 5.98 35.44
C GLY A 39 44.49 6.02 34.77
N ALA A 40 43.47 5.51 35.47
CA ALA A 40 42.08 5.94 35.32
C ALA A 40 41.90 7.37 35.93
N PRO A 41 40.69 7.97 35.99
CA PRO A 41 39.48 7.86 35.17
C PRO A 41 38.97 9.25 34.70
N VAL A 42 38.04 9.36 33.75
CA VAL A 42 36.86 10.27 33.88
C VAL A 42 35.84 10.10 32.75
N ALA A 43 34.58 10.08 33.21
CA ALA A 43 33.28 10.23 32.56
C ALA A 43 33.22 10.64 31.07
N SER A 44 32.41 9.89 30.30
CA SER A 44 31.74 10.42 29.14
C SER A 44 30.35 9.81 28.95
N VAL A 45 29.38 10.66 29.26
CA VAL A 45 28.06 10.90 28.65
C VAL A 45 27.47 9.73 27.85
N ALA A 46 26.34 9.23 28.38
CA ALA A 46 25.40 8.36 27.70
C ALA A 46 24.99 8.92 26.33
N GLN A 47 25.20 8.13 25.27
CA GLN A 47 24.64 8.38 23.94
C GLN A 47 23.33 7.60 23.77
N PRO A 48 22.29 8.21 23.17
CA PRO A 48 21.04 7.53 22.90
C PRO A 48 21.25 6.49 21.80
N ALA A 49 20.95 5.23 22.11
CA ALA A 49 20.87 4.17 21.12
C ALA A 49 19.79 4.54 20.09
N ALA A 50 20.18 4.60 18.82
CA ALA A 50 19.25 4.70 17.70
C ALA A 50 18.23 3.55 17.77
N PRO A 51 16.94 3.78 17.47
CA PRO A 51 15.98 2.68 17.43
C PRO A 51 16.43 1.71 16.35
N ALA A 52 16.80 0.50 16.77
CA ALA A 52 17.02 -0.63 15.89
C ALA A 52 15.75 -0.79 15.06
N GLY A 53 15.90 -0.73 13.74
CA GLY A 53 14.82 -1.02 12.81
C GLY A 53 14.26 -2.39 13.14
N ASP A 54 13.01 -2.39 13.58
CA ASP A 54 12.21 -3.58 13.81
C ASP A 54 12.18 -4.36 12.50
N THR A 55 13.08 -5.33 12.39
CA THR A 55 12.93 -6.41 11.40
C THR A 55 11.81 -7.23 11.97
N ALA A 56 10.58 -6.79 11.70
CA ALA A 56 9.38 -7.55 11.99
C ALA A 56 9.57 -8.90 11.30
N ALA A 57 10.00 -9.89 12.09
CA ALA A 57 10.07 -11.26 11.67
C ALA A 57 8.67 -11.58 11.16
N ALA A 58 8.55 -11.82 9.86
CA ALA A 58 7.32 -12.26 9.26
C ALA A 58 6.91 -13.54 10.00
N GLY A 59 6.01 -13.40 10.96
CA GLY A 59 5.49 -14.53 11.72
C GLY A 59 4.92 -15.55 10.75
N PRO A 60 4.96 -16.85 11.08
CA PRO A 60 4.39 -17.87 10.23
C PRO A 60 2.97 -17.46 9.87
N ALA A 61 2.68 -17.36 8.56
CA ALA A 61 1.35 -17.03 8.07
C ALA A 61 0.37 -18.00 8.74
N GLY A 62 -0.48 -17.47 9.62
CA GLY A 62 -1.47 -18.25 10.33
C GLY A 62 -2.40 -19.00 9.36
N PRO A 63 -3.24 -19.92 9.86
CA PRO A 63 -4.16 -20.67 9.02
C PRO A 63 -4.91 -19.73 8.08
N ARG A 64 -4.80 -19.98 6.77
CA ARG A 64 -5.47 -19.15 5.76
C ARG A 64 -6.97 -19.20 6.03
N SER A 65 -7.51 -18.06 6.45
CA SER A 65 -8.92 -17.91 6.75
C SER A 65 -9.74 -18.21 5.50
N ARG A 66 -10.73 -19.11 5.60
CA ARG A 66 -11.72 -19.38 4.53
C ARG A 66 -12.78 -18.28 4.40
N ARG A 67 -12.56 -17.14 5.05
CA ARG A 67 -13.51 -16.03 5.18
C ARG A 67 -12.76 -14.72 5.14
N TYR A 68 -13.43 -13.70 4.61
CA TYR A 68 -12.94 -12.35 4.75
C TYR A 68 -12.87 -11.93 6.24
N PRO A 69 -11.83 -11.18 6.64
CA PRO A 69 -11.79 -10.54 7.94
C PRO A 69 -12.99 -9.60 8.12
N LEU A 70 -13.47 -9.48 9.36
CA LEU A 70 -14.62 -8.65 9.69
C LEU A 70 -14.42 -7.18 9.29
N GLU A 71 -13.21 -6.64 9.45
CA GLU A 71 -12.90 -5.26 9.04
C GLU A 71 -13.00 -5.06 7.52
N GLU A 72 -12.62 -6.06 6.73
CA GLU A 72 -12.77 -6.01 5.27
C GLU A 72 -14.26 -6.02 4.88
N LEU A 73 -15.06 -6.89 5.53
CA LEU A 73 -16.51 -6.91 5.33
C LEU A 73 -17.19 -5.58 5.71
N ARG A 74 -16.71 -4.90 6.77
CA ARG A 74 -17.21 -3.56 7.14
C ARG A 74 -16.88 -2.51 6.11
N ARG A 75 -15.67 -2.52 5.56
CA ARG A 75 -15.27 -1.62 4.47
C ARG A 75 -16.12 -1.85 3.23
N VAL A 76 -16.34 -3.11 2.83
CA VAL A 76 -17.24 -3.47 1.73
C VAL A 76 -18.66 -3.00 1.99
N ALA A 77 -19.20 -3.24 3.19
CA ALA A 77 -20.53 -2.79 3.58
C ALA A 77 -20.66 -1.25 3.47
N ARG A 78 -19.66 -0.50 3.94
CA ARG A 78 -19.62 0.96 3.85
C ARG A 78 -19.67 1.45 2.40
N VAL A 79 -18.83 0.89 1.52
CA VAL A 79 -18.81 1.23 0.09
C VAL A 79 -20.17 0.89 -0.55
N ALA A 80 -20.68 -0.32 -0.32
CA ALA A 80 -21.96 -0.76 -0.88
C ALA A 80 -23.12 0.13 -0.42
N SER A 81 -23.17 0.48 0.86
CA SER A 81 -24.18 1.38 1.42
C SER A 81 -24.12 2.78 0.80
N ALA A 82 -22.92 3.33 0.62
CA ALA A 82 -22.74 4.64 0.01
C ALA A 82 -23.21 4.67 -1.45
N ARG A 83 -22.89 3.63 -2.22
CA ARG A 83 -23.32 3.50 -3.62
C ARG A 83 -24.83 3.30 -3.74
N CYS A 84 -25.41 2.42 -2.93
CA CYS A 84 -26.85 2.24 -2.88
C CYS A 84 -27.58 3.50 -2.40
N LYS A 85 -26.99 4.28 -1.49
CA LYS A 85 -27.53 5.59 -1.10
C LYS A 85 -27.51 6.59 -2.26
N LYS A 86 -26.42 6.66 -3.04
CA LYS A 86 -26.35 7.48 -4.27
C LYS A 86 -27.41 7.07 -5.29
N ALA A 87 -27.77 5.78 -5.33
CA ALA A 87 -28.82 5.22 -6.19
C ALA A 87 -30.26 5.28 -5.60
N ASN A 88 -30.46 5.92 -4.44
CA ASN A 88 -31.74 5.96 -3.72
C ASN A 88 -32.32 4.59 -3.30
N ALA A 89 -31.45 3.59 -3.09
CA ALA A 89 -31.80 2.21 -2.74
C ALA A 89 -31.11 1.76 -1.43
N SER A 90 -30.98 2.66 -0.44
CA SER A 90 -30.13 2.49 0.75
C SER A 90 -30.44 1.29 1.63
N SER A 91 -31.67 0.75 1.57
CA SER A 91 -32.13 -0.41 2.36
C SER A 91 -32.45 -1.63 1.48
N ASP A 92 -32.20 -1.54 0.18
CA ASP A 92 -32.45 -2.66 -0.73
C ASP A 92 -31.32 -3.69 -0.62
N SER A 93 -31.64 -4.85 -0.03
CA SER A 93 -30.70 -5.98 0.10
C SER A 93 -30.13 -6.41 -1.26
N ALA A 94 -30.88 -6.33 -2.35
CA ALA A 94 -30.41 -6.69 -3.68
C ALA A 94 -29.37 -5.68 -4.18
N CYS A 95 -29.61 -4.37 -3.99
CA CYS A 95 -28.63 -3.35 -4.27
C CYS A 95 -27.35 -3.57 -3.46
N LEU A 96 -27.48 -3.76 -2.14
CA LEU A 96 -26.33 -3.90 -1.23
C LEU A 96 -25.45 -5.10 -1.61
N LEU A 97 -26.06 -6.24 -1.92
CA LEU A 97 -25.34 -7.44 -2.36
C LEU A 97 -24.73 -7.26 -3.75
N THR A 98 -25.41 -6.55 -4.66
CA THR A 98 -24.88 -6.26 -5.99
C THR A 98 -23.64 -5.38 -5.91
N GLU A 99 -23.69 -4.30 -5.14
CA GLU A 99 -22.55 -3.39 -4.96
C GLU A 99 -21.39 -4.04 -4.18
N ALA A 100 -21.67 -5.02 -3.31
CA ALA A 100 -20.63 -5.76 -2.59
C ALA A 100 -19.96 -6.87 -3.41
N THR A 101 -20.67 -7.45 -4.39
CA THR A 101 -20.20 -8.61 -5.17
C THR A 101 -18.83 -8.40 -5.84
N PRO A 102 -18.51 -7.24 -6.45
CA PRO A 102 -17.21 -7.00 -7.07
C PRO A 102 -16.01 -7.15 -6.12
N PHE A 103 -16.20 -6.95 -4.82
CA PHE A 103 -15.15 -7.05 -3.81
C PHE A 103 -15.08 -8.47 -3.22
N LEU A 104 -16.22 -9.13 -3.07
CA LEU A 104 -16.31 -10.47 -2.47
C LEU A 104 -16.06 -11.61 -3.45
N LYS A 105 -15.97 -11.32 -4.76
CA LYS A 105 -15.69 -12.32 -5.79
C LYS A 105 -14.28 -12.89 -5.73
N TYR A 106 -13.35 -12.25 -5.01
CA TYR A 106 -11.99 -12.74 -4.90
C TYR A 106 -11.88 -13.81 -3.79
N ARG A 107 -11.07 -14.85 -3.97
CA ARG A 107 -10.90 -15.90 -2.95
C ARG A 107 -10.04 -15.38 -1.78
N PRO A 108 -10.55 -15.32 -0.53
CA PRO A 108 -9.75 -14.87 0.62
C PRO A 108 -8.64 -15.87 1.01
N GLU A 109 -8.74 -17.12 0.55
CA GLU A 109 -7.76 -18.18 0.81
C GLU A 109 -6.49 -18.04 -0.03
N ASP A 110 -6.58 -17.45 -1.22
CA ASP A 110 -5.41 -17.18 -2.06
C ASP A 110 -4.90 -15.76 -1.77
N PRO A 111 -3.64 -15.61 -1.34
CA PRO A 111 -3.11 -14.30 -0.96
C PRO A 111 -3.07 -13.30 -2.12
N ASP A 112 -2.86 -13.75 -3.35
CA ASP A 112 -2.80 -12.86 -4.52
C ASP A 112 -4.21 -12.37 -4.87
N CYS A 113 -5.20 -13.26 -4.83
CA CYS A 113 -6.60 -12.89 -5.01
C CYS A 113 -7.08 -11.93 -3.91
N ARG A 114 -6.71 -12.19 -2.66
CA ARG A 114 -7.05 -11.33 -1.52
C ARG A 114 -6.36 -9.97 -1.61
N TYR A 115 -5.13 -9.91 -2.11
CA TYR A 115 -4.45 -8.65 -2.33
C TYR A 115 -5.21 -7.79 -3.35
N VAL A 116 -5.66 -8.38 -4.46
CA VAL A 116 -6.50 -7.69 -5.46
C VAL A 116 -7.84 -7.21 -4.87
N SER A 117 -8.48 -8.02 -4.02
CA SER A 117 -9.67 -7.60 -3.25
C SER A 117 -9.41 -6.33 -2.45
N GLY A 118 -8.30 -6.31 -1.70
CA GLY A 118 -7.89 -5.17 -0.89
C GLY A 118 -7.60 -3.92 -1.72
N THR A 119 -6.89 -4.07 -2.85
CA THR A 119 -6.61 -2.97 -3.78
C THR A 119 -7.90 -2.41 -4.37
N ALA A 120 -8.80 -3.28 -4.85
CA ALA A 120 -10.09 -2.88 -5.40
C ALA A 120 -10.93 -2.09 -4.39
N LEU A 121 -10.93 -2.53 -3.13
CA LEU A 121 -11.64 -1.86 -2.05
C LEU A 121 -11.04 -0.50 -1.72
N SER A 122 -9.71 -0.38 -1.69
CA SER A 122 -9.04 0.90 -1.46
C SER A 122 -9.23 1.89 -2.62
N VAL A 123 -9.27 1.41 -3.88
CA VAL A 123 -9.65 2.24 -5.04
C VAL A 123 -11.09 2.74 -4.90
N ALA A 124 -12.01 1.88 -4.50
CA ALA A 124 -13.39 2.27 -4.25
C ALA A 124 -13.49 3.33 -3.15
N GLU A 125 -12.80 3.14 -2.02
CA GLU A 125 -12.81 4.11 -0.92
C GLU A 125 -12.23 5.47 -1.29
N CYS A 126 -11.15 5.49 -2.07
CA CYS A 126 -10.63 6.73 -2.63
C CYS A 126 -11.68 7.41 -3.54
N SER A 127 -12.32 6.65 -4.43
CA SER A 127 -13.29 7.23 -5.37
C SER A 127 -14.61 7.67 -4.72
N ASP A 128 -15.07 6.96 -3.70
CA ASP A 128 -16.38 7.17 -3.09
C ASP A 128 -16.32 8.13 -1.89
N PHE A 129 -15.18 8.21 -1.20
CA PHE A 129 -15.00 8.94 0.06
C PHE A 129 -13.75 9.85 0.11
N GLU A 130 -12.91 9.88 -0.93
CA GLU A 130 -11.60 10.58 -0.94
C GLU A 130 -10.61 10.06 0.15
N GLU A 131 -10.84 8.84 0.67
CA GLU A 131 -10.01 8.22 1.69
C GLU A 131 -8.82 7.46 1.06
N GLY A 132 -7.61 7.67 1.56
CA GLY A 132 -6.44 6.87 1.16
C GLY A 132 -5.93 7.08 -0.27
N CYS A 133 -6.41 8.11 -0.99
CA CYS A 133 -6.09 8.35 -2.40
C CYS A 133 -4.60 8.53 -2.71
N GLN A 134 -3.79 9.02 -1.76
CA GLN A 134 -2.34 9.18 -1.97
C GLN A 134 -1.58 7.85 -1.98
N SER A 135 -2.17 6.81 -1.38
CA SER A 135 -1.57 5.47 -1.25
C SER A 135 -2.12 4.47 -2.27
N VAL A 136 -3.01 4.90 -3.17
CA VAL A 136 -3.74 4.02 -4.07
C VAL A 136 -3.56 4.49 -5.51
N ASP A 137 -3.02 3.62 -6.36
CA ASP A 137 -3.00 3.81 -7.80
C ASP A 137 -4.02 2.86 -8.45
N ALA A 138 -5.02 3.41 -9.13
CA ALA A 138 -6.01 2.61 -9.85
C ALA A 138 -5.37 1.76 -10.96
N LYS A 139 -4.26 2.20 -11.56
CA LYS A 139 -3.54 1.41 -12.56
C LYS A 139 -2.86 0.18 -11.97
N ASP A 140 -2.52 0.22 -10.69
CA ASP A 140 -1.96 -0.94 -10.01
C ASP A 140 -2.99 -2.07 -9.92
N LEU A 141 -4.27 -1.75 -9.69
CA LEU A 141 -5.34 -2.75 -9.75
C LEU A 141 -5.42 -3.42 -11.13
N ASP A 142 -5.34 -2.65 -12.21
CA ASP A 142 -5.36 -3.18 -13.58
C ASP A 142 -4.15 -4.09 -13.85
N HIS A 143 -2.96 -3.67 -13.42
CA HIS A 143 -1.74 -4.47 -13.54
C HIS A 143 -1.84 -5.78 -12.75
N GLN A 144 -2.37 -5.74 -11.53
CA GLN A 144 -2.56 -6.93 -10.70
C GLN A 144 -3.56 -7.91 -11.36
N LEU A 145 -4.67 -7.40 -11.89
CA LEU A 145 -5.66 -8.22 -12.60
C LEU A 145 -5.06 -8.86 -13.85
N ALA A 146 -4.30 -8.10 -14.64
CA ALA A 146 -3.60 -8.63 -15.80
C ALA A 146 -2.56 -9.70 -15.42
N ALA A 147 -1.82 -9.50 -14.32
CA ALA A 147 -0.84 -10.46 -13.82
C ALA A 147 -1.51 -11.79 -13.40
N LEU A 148 -2.65 -11.74 -12.70
CA LEU A 148 -3.41 -12.93 -12.33
C LEU A 148 -3.93 -13.69 -13.56
N GLN A 149 -4.46 -12.98 -14.54
CA GLN A 149 -4.92 -13.56 -15.80
C GLN A 149 -3.77 -14.22 -16.56
N THR A 150 -2.61 -13.55 -16.66
CA THR A 150 -1.41 -14.09 -17.31
C THR A 150 -0.89 -15.34 -16.61
N ALA A 151 -1.01 -15.39 -15.28
CA ALA A 151 -0.65 -16.55 -14.48
C ALA A 151 -1.69 -17.69 -14.53
N GLY A 152 -2.81 -17.52 -15.24
CA GLY A 152 -3.89 -18.50 -15.28
C GLY A 152 -4.59 -18.71 -13.93
N LYS A 153 -4.50 -17.75 -13.01
CA LYS A 153 -5.14 -17.84 -11.69
C LYS A 153 -6.61 -17.45 -11.77
N ASP A 154 -7.49 -18.39 -11.44
CA ASP A 154 -8.91 -18.10 -11.24
C ASP A 154 -9.19 -17.64 -9.81
N CYS A 155 -9.19 -16.32 -9.64
CA CYS A 155 -9.55 -15.69 -8.38
C CYS A 155 -11.04 -15.50 -8.19
N ASN A 156 -11.86 -15.66 -9.24
CA ASN A 156 -13.27 -15.40 -9.15
C ASN A 156 -13.99 -16.54 -8.44
N ARG A 157 -14.99 -16.17 -7.65
CA ARG A 157 -15.97 -17.06 -7.02
C ARG A 157 -17.24 -16.28 -6.73
N GLU A 158 -18.30 -16.98 -6.42
CA GLU A 158 -19.48 -16.34 -5.85
C GLU A 158 -19.26 -16.03 -4.35
N PRO A 159 -19.79 -14.89 -3.86
CA PRO A 159 -19.90 -14.64 -2.43
C PRO A 159 -20.72 -15.73 -1.76
N THR A 160 -20.23 -16.29 -0.65
CA THR A 160 -20.92 -17.35 0.10
C THR A 160 -22.13 -16.78 0.83
N ASP A 161 -23.11 -17.63 1.13
CA ASP A 161 -24.28 -17.23 1.93
C ASP A 161 -23.88 -16.64 3.28
N SER A 162 -22.82 -17.17 3.90
CA SER A 162 -22.31 -16.66 5.16
C SER A 162 -21.75 -15.23 5.06
N GLU A 163 -21.14 -14.88 3.93
CA GLU A 163 -20.61 -13.53 3.70
C GLU A 163 -21.74 -12.56 3.35
N ARG A 164 -22.71 -13.01 2.55
CA ARG A 164 -23.92 -12.23 2.25
C ARG A 164 -24.70 -11.91 3.53
N ALA A 165 -24.90 -12.92 4.39
CA ALA A 165 -25.60 -12.75 5.66
C ALA A 165 -24.83 -11.82 6.62
N GLU A 166 -23.51 -11.98 6.76
CA GLU A 166 -22.73 -11.09 7.62
C GLU A 166 -22.72 -9.65 7.09
N LEU A 167 -22.66 -9.47 5.76
CA LEU A 167 -22.75 -8.14 5.15
C LEU A 167 -24.10 -7.47 5.43
N LEU A 168 -25.22 -8.17 5.22
CA LEU A 168 -26.56 -7.64 5.50
C LEU A 168 -26.72 -7.29 6.99
N LYS A 169 -26.20 -8.16 7.87
CA LYS A 169 -26.18 -7.91 9.32
C LYS A 169 -25.38 -6.65 9.68
N LEU A 170 -24.20 -6.45 9.10
CA LEU A 170 -23.40 -5.24 9.31
C LEU A 170 -24.13 -3.96 8.86
N LEU A 171 -25.00 -4.09 7.87
CA LEU A 171 -25.80 -3.01 7.29
C LEU A 171 -27.13 -2.78 8.03
N GLY A 172 -27.46 -3.62 9.01
CA GLY A 172 -28.76 -3.60 9.68
C GLY A 172 -29.93 -4.02 8.78
N ALA A 173 -29.64 -4.57 7.60
CA ALA A 173 -30.62 -5.16 6.70
C ALA A 173 -31.00 -6.55 7.22
N LYS A 174 -32.30 -6.85 7.28
CA LYS A 174 -32.85 -8.15 7.69
C LYS A 174 -33.40 -8.89 6.49
#